data_AF-A0AAE1PAJ4-F1
#
_entry.id   AF-A0AAE1PAJ4-F1
#
_cell.length_a   1.000
_cell.length_b   1.000
_cell.length_c   1.000
_cell.angle_alpha   90.00
_cell.angle_beta   90.00
_cell.angle_gamma   90.00
#
_symmetry.space_group_name_H-M   'P 1'
#
loop_
_entity.id
_entity.type
_entity.pdbx_description
1 polymer ?
#
loop_
_entity_poly.entity_id
_entity_poly.type
_entity_poly.pdbx_seq_one_letter_code
_entity_poly.pdbx_strand_id
1 'polypeptide(L)'
;MFRGHVNRVALRGRIVGMHESGKTAAEISRELGVTKDTVYLWIRRWQEEGNLTDRRRQGRPRETTNDQDEEIREAAEANPFTNAVAITEDLNLPVSGRTTAAVPVSLPRELSATALVKGFASAASLISSSWSFVVSLGLPCLLLSVKLPSSCHLLIHR
;
A
#
# COMPACT_ATOMS: atom_id res chain seq x y z
N MET A 1 -33.44 9.88 6.14
CA MET A 1 -32.67 11.15 6.16
C MET A 1 -32.58 11.65 4.73
N PHE A 2 -33.32 12.71 4.36
CA PHE A 2 -33.39 13.21 2.98
C PHE A 2 -32.01 13.65 2.48
N ARG A 3 -31.33 12.79 1.71
CA ARG A 3 -30.24 13.19 0.81
C ARG A 3 -30.84 13.59 -0.52
N GLY A 4 -31.67 14.63 -0.52
CA GLY A 4 -31.93 15.40 -1.72
C GLY A 4 -30.61 16.09 -2.07
N HIS A 5 -30.10 15.86 -3.27
CA HIS A 5 -28.89 16.49 -3.77
C HIS A 5 -29.17 17.97 -4.07
N VAL A 6 -29.52 18.75 -3.05
CA VAL A 6 -29.48 20.20 -3.15
C VAL A 6 -28.04 20.55 -3.47
N ASN A 7 -27.82 21.40 -4.46
CA ASN A 7 -26.51 21.95 -4.76
C ASN A 7 -25.99 22.61 -3.46
N ARG A 8 -25.12 21.89 -2.74
CA ARG A 8 -24.72 22.21 -1.37
C ARG A 8 -24.07 23.60 -1.32
N VAL A 9 -23.31 23.95 -2.34
CA VAL A 9 -22.68 25.27 -2.47
C VAL A 9 -23.73 26.36 -2.69
N ALA A 10 -24.73 26.12 -3.54
CA ALA A 10 -25.82 27.08 -3.75
C ALA A 10 -26.64 27.33 -2.46
N LEU A 11 -26.94 26.29 -1.69
CA LEU A 11 -27.64 26.44 -0.40
C LEU A 11 -26.84 27.30 0.58
N ARG A 12 -25.52 27.06 0.68
CA ARG A 12 -24.62 27.83 1.55
C ARG A 12 -24.53 29.29 1.12
N GLY A 13 -24.42 29.52 -0.19
CA GLY A 13 -24.41 30.88 -0.76
C GLY A 13 -25.71 31.63 -0.49
N ARG A 14 -26.86 30.95 -0.57
CA ARG A 14 -28.16 31.53 -0.19
C ARG A 14 -28.22 31.90 1.29
N ILE A 15 -27.70 31.05 2.18
CA ILE A 15 -27.62 31.34 3.63
C ILE A 15 -26.80 32.62 3.86
N VAL A 16 -25.61 32.71 3.28
CA VAL A 16 -24.70 33.85 3.46
C VAL A 16 -25.30 35.12 2.84
N GLY A 17 -25.78 35.07 1.60
CA GLY A 17 -26.38 36.23 0.95
C GLY A 17 -27.62 36.76 1.67
N MET A 18 -28.46 35.88 2.23
CA MET A 18 -29.59 36.29 3.07
C MET A 18 -29.14 36.93 4.38
N HIS A 19 -28.11 36.40 5.02
CA HIS A 19 -27.54 36.99 6.23
C HIS A 19 -26.95 38.37 5.95
N GLU A 20 -26.21 38.54 4.85
CA GLU A 20 -25.66 39.83 4.42
C GLU A 20 -26.76 40.86 4.10
N SER A 21 -27.94 40.41 3.65
CA SER A 21 -29.12 41.28 3.49
C SER A 21 -29.81 41.67 4.80
N GLY A 22 -29.29 41.26 5.96
CA GLY A 22 -29.81 41.62 7.28
C GLY A 22 -30.91 40.69 7.82
N LYS A 23 -31.20 39.57 7.15
CA LYS A 23 -32.18 38.59 7.65
C LYS A 23 -31.64 37.84 8.86
N THR A 24 -32.55 37.56 9.80
CA THR A 24 -32.21 36.79 11.01
C THR A 24 -32.05 35.30 10.70
N ALA A 25 -31.24 34.59 11.51
CA ALA A 25 -31.05 33.14 11.34
C ALA A 25 -32.36 32.34 11.41
N ALA A 26 -33.36 32.83 12.15
CA ALA A 26 -34.68 32.20 12.25
C ALA A 26 -35.50 32.35 10.96
N GLU A 27 -35.42 33.49 10.28
CA GLU A 27 -36.09 33.71 8.99
C GLU A 27 -35.44 32.86 7.90
N ILE A 28 -34.11 32.85 7.84
CA ILE A 28 -33.33 32.04 6.89
C ILE A 28 -33.65 30.55 7.06
N SER A 29 -33.72 30.07 8.30
CA SER A 29 -34.07 28.69 8.63
C SER A 29 -35.46 28.29 8.11
N ARG A 30 -36.48 29.15 8.32
CA ARG A 30 -37.84 28.92 7.83
C ARG A 30 -37.93 28.96 6.30
N GLU A 31 -37.25 29.91 5.68
CA GLU A 31 -37.31 30.13 4.22
C GLU A 31 -36.57 29.04 3.44
N LEU A 32 -35.43 28.55 3.95
CA LEU A 32 -34.61 27.54 3.29
C LEU A 32 -34.90 26.10 3.75
N GLY A 33 -35.74 25.91 4.77
CA GLY A 33 -36.06 24.59 5.33
C GLY A 33 -34.86 23.89 5.99
N VAL A 34 -33.91 24.65 6.53
CA VAL A 34 -32.69 24.16 7.21
C VAL A 34 -32.75 24.44 8.70
N THR A 35 -32.00 23.70 9.50
CA THR A 35 -31.90 23.97 10.94
C THR A 35 -31.16 25.29 11.21
N LYS A 36 -31.52 25.99 12.29
CA LYS A 36 -30.80 27.20 12.73
C LYS A 36 -29.30 26.93 12.93
N ASP A 37 -28.94 25.75 13.42
CA ASP A 37 -27.54 25.34 13.58
C ASP A 37 -26.78 25.33 12.25
N THR A 38 -27.43 24.88 11.16
CA THR A 38 -26.84 24.92 9.82
C THR A 38 -26.61 26.36 9.37
N VAL A 39 -27.54 27.26 9.68
CA VAL A 39 -27.41 28.69 9.36
C VAL A 39 -26.24 29.31 10.13
N TYR A 40 -26.18 29.14 11.45
CA TYR A 40 -25.09 29.66 12.28
C TYR A 40 -23.73 29.06 11.88
N LEU A 41 -23.67 27.77 11.57
CA LEU A 41 -22.46 27.11 11.09
C LEU A 41 -21.88 27.81 9.86
N TRP A 42 -22.73 28.10 8.86
CA TRP A 42 -22.28 28.70 7.60
C TRP A 42 -21.97 30.19 7.72
N ILE A 43 -22.72 30.95 8.51
CA ILE A 43 -22.40 32.35 8.82
C ILE A 43 -21.02 32.43 9.49
N ARG A 44 -20.81 31.61 10.52
CA ARG A 44 -19.54 31.60 11.26
C ARG A 44 -18.37 31.19 10.37
N ARG A 45 -18.52 30.13 9.59
CA ARG A 45 -17.47 29.70 8.64
C ARG A 45 -17.17 30.74 7.58
N TRP A 46 -18.18 31.43 7.07
CA TRP A 46 -17.99 32.51 6.11
C TRP A 46 -17.17 33.65 6.71
N GLN A 47 -17.46 34.04 7.95
CA GLN A 47 -16.72 35.07 8.67
C GLN A 47 -15.27 34.65 8.99
N GLU A 48 -15.03 33.37 9.29
CA GLU A 48 -13.70 32.85 9.63
C GLU A 48 -12.83 32.54 8.40
N GLU A 49 -13.39 31.95 7.35
CA GLU A 49 -12.62 31.39 6.22
C GLU A 49 -12.88 32.06 4.87
N GLY A 50 -13.96 32.84 4.72
CA GLY A 50 -14.32 33.50 3.46
C GLY A 50 -14.63 32.56 2.30
N ASN A 51 -14.94 31.29 2.56
CA ASN A 51 -15.24 30.30 1.52
C ASN A 51 -16.46 29.43 1.87
N LEU A 52 -17.06 28.83 0.85
CA LEU A 52 -18.22 27.93 0.97
C LEU A 52 -17.86 26.47 0.66
N THR A 53 -16.56 26.16 0.52
CA THR A 53 -16.10 24.84 0.14
C THR A 53 -16.11 23.91 1.35
N ASP A 54 -16.09 22.60 1.08
CA ASP A 54 -15.88 21.64 2.15
C ASP A 54 -14.40 21.65 2.54
N ARG A 55 -14.12 21.75 3.85
CA ARG A 55 -12.77 21.51 4.35
C ARG A 55 -12.29 20.13 3.92
N ARG A 56 -11.02 20.03 3.52
CA ARG A 56 -10.39 18.74 3.23
C ARG A 56 -10.53 17.86 4.48
N ARG A 57 -11.25 16.75 4.34
CA ARG A 57 -11.36 15.76 5.40
C ARG A 57 -10.01 15.10 5.56
N GLN A 58 -9.49 15.09 6.78
CA GLN A 58 -8.38 14.19 7.11
C GLN A 58 -8.94 12.77 7.02
N GLY A 59 -8.29 11.93 6.22
CA GLY A 59 -8.65 10.52 6.11
C GLY A 59 -8.32 9.77 7.41
N ARG A 60 -8.45 8.45 7.39
CA ARG A 60 -7.92 7.60 8.47
C ARG A 60 -6.41 7.90 8.61
N PRO A 61 -5.90 8.13 9.84
CA PRO A 61 -4.47 8.25 10.06
C PRO A 61 -3.72 7.05 9.48
N ARG A 62 -2.53 7.29 8.94
CA ARG A 62 -1.66 6.19 8.49
C ARG A 62 -1.17 5.41 9.70
N GLU A 63 -1.06 4.09 9.54
CA GLU A 63 -0.50 3.20 10.57
C GLU A 63 1.03 3.20 10.53
N THR A 64 1.63 3.45 9.35
CA THR A 64 3.07 3.51 9.14
C THR A 64 3.60 4.94 9.12
N THR A 65 4.85 5.12 9.54
CA THR A 65 5.63 6.35 9.35
C THR A 65 6.33 6.35 7.99
N ASN A 66 6.82 7.51 7.55
CA ASN A 66 7.58 7.60 6.29
C ASN A 66 8.87 6.75 6.33
N ASP A 67 9.53 6.67 7.49
CA ASP A 67 10.76 5.88 7.64
C ASP A 67 10.46 4.37 7.55
N GLN A 68 9.34 3.92 8.13
CA GLN A 68 8.88 2.54 7.98
C GLN A 68 8.48 2.25 6.54
N ASP A 69 7.80 3.18 5.85
CA ASP A 69 7.48 3.05 4.43
C ASP A 69 8.74 3.02 3.54
N GLU A 70 9.87 3.57 3.99
CA GLU A 70 11.18 3.44 3.32
C GLU A 70 11.76 2.06 3.53
N GLU A 71 11.82 1.61 4.79
CA GLU A 71 12.38 0.31 5.16
C GLU A 71 11.62 -0.86 4.50
N ILE A 72 10.28 -0.78 4.47
CA ILE A 72 9.42 -1.73 3.77
C ILE A 72 9.73 -1.74 2.27
N ARG A 73 10.01 -0.57 1.69
CA ARG A 73 10.29 -0.43 0.26
C ARG A 73 11.64 -1.04 -0.09
N GLU A 74 12.68 -0.73 0.68
CA GLU A 74 14.02 -1.31 0.51
C GLU A 74 13.99 -2.84 0.64
N ALA A 75 13.29 -3.37 1.65
CA ALA A 75 13.17 -4.81 1.87
C ALA A 75 12.42 -5.51 0.71
N ALA A 76 11.35 -4.89 0.21
CA ALA A 76 10.57 -5.41 -0.91
C ALA A 76 11.31 -5.33 -2.25
N GLU A 77 12.11 -4.28 -2.47
CA GLU A 77 12.95 -4.13 -3.66
C GLU A 77 14.14 -5.10 -3.66
N ALA A 78 14.72 -5.37 -2.48
CA ALA A 78 15.78 -6.36 -2.32
C ALA A 78 15.31 -7.79 -2.58
N ASN A 79 14.08 -8.14 -2.16
CA ASN A 79 13.50 -9.46 -2.34
C ASN A 79 12.07 -9.41 -2.90
N PRO A 80 11.91 -9.22 -4.23
CA PRO A 80 10.59 -8.99 -4.86
C PRO A 80 9.58 -10.15 -4.73
N PHE A 81 10.05 -11.35 -4.39
CA PHE A 81 9.21 -12.55 -4.25
C PHE A 81 8.84 -12.87 -2.79
N THR A 82 9.30 -12.06 -1.83
CA THR A 82 9.03 -12.28 -0.41
C THR A 82 7.61 -11.85 -0.05
N ASN A 83 6.96 -12.62 0.84
CA ASN A 83 5.63 -12.30 1.36
C ASN A 83 5.68 -11.03 2.23
N ALA A 84 4.69 -10.15 2.08
CA ALA A 84 4.53 -8.94 2.89
C ALA A 84 4.47 -9.22 4.40
N VAL A 85 4.00 -10.40 4.83
CA VAL A 85 4.04 -10.85 6.23
C VAL A 85 5.46 -11.16 6.69
N ALA A 86 6.27 -11.80 5.84
CA ALA A 86 7.67 -12.04 6.17
C ALA A 86 8.43 -10.71 6.30
N ILE A 87 8.14 -9.73 5.43
CA ILE A 87 8.70 -8.37 5.54
C ILE A 87 8.29 -7.68 6.85
N THR A 88 7.02 -7.82 7.30
CA THR A 88 6.63 -7.28 8.61
C THR A 88 7.37 -7.92 9.77
N GLU A 89 7.61 -9.22 9.71
CA GLU A 89 8.32 -9.99 10.75
C GLU A 89 9.80 -9.62 10.77
N ASP A 90 10.44 -9.54 9.60
CA ASP A 90 11.85 -9.17 9.43
C ASP A 90 12.14 -7.77 9.99
N LEU A 91 11.23 -6.82 9.77
CA LEU A 91 11.33 -5.43 10.23
C LEU A 91 10.72 -5.20 11.63
N ASN A 92 10.17 -6.25 12.25
CA ASN A 92 9.48 -6.21 13.55
C ASN A 92 8.48 -5.04 13.67
N LEU A 93 7.71 -4.80 12.60
CA LEU A 93 6.79 -3.66 12.53
C LEU A 93 5.46 -4.00 13.22
N PRO A 94 4.89 -3.07 14.01
CA PRO A 94 3.58 -3.26 14.65
C PRO A 94 2.42 -2.98 13.66
N VAL A 95 2.50 -3.49 12.43
CA VAL A 95 1.53 -3.26 11.37
C VAL A 95 1.12 -4.58 10.71
N SER A 96 -0.08 -4.61 10.11
CA SER A 96 -0.53 -5.81 9.42
C SER A 96 0.22 -6.03 8.10
N GLY A 97 0.39 -7.28 7.66
CA GLY A 97 0.96 -7.58 6.33
C GLY A 97 0.18 -6.98 5.16
N ARG A 98 -1.10 -6.60 5.37
CA ARG A 98 -1.88 -5.84 4.38
C ARG A 98 -1.40 -4.40 4.26
N THR A 99 -0.95 -3.81 5.36
CA THR A 99 -0.41 -2.44 5.41
C THR A 99 0.93 -2.38 4.68
N THR A 100 1.80 -3.38 4.85
CA THR A 100 3.09 -3.45 4.14
C THR A 100 2.93 -3.74 2.65
N ALA A 101 1.99 -4.61 2.27
CA ALA A 101 1.66 -4.87 0.86
C ALA A 101 1.09 -3.63 0.12
N ALA A 102 0.59 -2.64 0.85
CA ALA A 102 0.02 -1.41 0.26
C ALA A 102 1.08 -0.33 -0.02
N VAL A 103 2.33 -0.52 0.43
CA VAL A 103 3.42 0.42 0.17
C VAL A 103 3.79 0.36 -1.32
N PRO A 104 3.78 1.49 -2.05
CA PRO A 104 4.13 1.51 -3.46
C PRO A 104 5.63 1.26 -3.63
N VAL A 105 5.97 0.10 -4.15
CA VAL A 105 7.34 -0.28 -4.49
C VAL A 105 7.62 0.04 -5.95
N SER A 106 8.81 0.58 -6.22
CA SER A 106 9.27 0.75 -7.60
C SER A 106 9.88 -0.57 -8.04
N LEU A 107 9.02 -1.58 -8.31
CA LEU A 107 9.51 -2.86 -8.85
C LEU A 107 10.39 -2.60 -10.08
N PRO A 108 11.58 -3.20 -10.19
CA PRO A 108 12.35 -3.11 -11.42
C PRO A 108 11.51 -3.70 -12.55
N ARG A 109 11.12 -2.84 -13.51
CA ARG A 109 10.72 -3.30 -14.84
C ARG A 109 11.90 -4.10 -15.38
N GLU A 110 11.59 -5.29 -15.90
CA GLU A 110 12.52 -6.32 -16.40
C GLU A 110 13.04 -7.29 -15.34
N LEU A 111 12.35 -8.44 -15.24
CA LEU A 111 12.98 -9.71 -14.94
C LEU A 111 13.96 -10.05 -16.08
N SER A 112 15.12 -9.40 -16.11
CA SER A 112 16.26 -9.94 -16.85
C SER A 112 16.71 -11.20 -16.14
N ALA A 113 16.90 -12.28 -16.90
CA ALA A 113 17.14 -13.66 -16.48
C ALA A 113 18.35 -13.91 -15.53
N THR A 114 18.98 -12.85 -15.01
CA THR A 114 20.20 -12.88 -14.20
C THR A 114 19.96 -12.95 -12.69
N ALA A 115 18.75 -12.64 -12.19
CA ALA A 115 18.47 -12.62 -10.74
C ALA A 115 18.41 -14.03 -10.10
N LEU A 116 18.11 -15.07 -10.88
CA LEU A 116 18.05 -16.46 -10.40
C LEU A 116 19.42 -17.01 -9.94
N VAL A 117 20.53 -16.39 -10.34
CA VAL A 117 21.88 -16.91 -10.06
C VAL A 117 22.38 -16.50 -8.66
N LYS A 118 21.85 -15.42 -8.06
CA LYS A 118 22.29 -14.94 -6.74
C LYS A 118 21.76 -15.80 -5.58
N GLY A 119 20.62 -16.48 -5.76
CA GLY A 119 20.04 -17.38 -4.74
C GLY A 119 20.74 -18.73 -4.60
N PHE A 120 21.50 -19.18 -5.61
CA PHE A 120 22.19 -20.47 -5.57
C PHE A 120 23.68 -20.38 -5.18
N ALA A 121 24.27 -19.18 -5.15
CA ALA A 121 25.69 -19.01 -4.90
C ALA A 121 26.11 -19.25 -3.43
N SER A 122 25.19 -19.13 -2.47
CA SER A 122 25.51 -19.34 -1.04
C SER A 122 25.65 -20.83 -0.68
N ALA A 123 24.91 -21.73 -1.33
CA ALA A 123 24.98 -23.17 -1.06
C ALA A 123 26.22 -23.85 -1.68
N ALA A 124 26.82 -23.26 -2.73
CA ALA A 124 27.98 -23.84 -3.41
C ALA A 124 29.31 -23.68 -2.63
N SER A 125 29.39 -22.74 -1.69
CA SER A 125 30.60 -22.50 -0.88
C SER A 125 30.93 -23.66 0.07
N LEU A 126 29.94 -24.47 0.46
CA LEU A 126 30.13 -25.57 1.42
C LEU A 126 30.56 -26.90 0.79
N ILE A 127 30.65 -26.99 -0.55
CA ILE A 127 31.05 -28.23 -1.24
C ILE A 127 32.53 -28.18 -1.71
N SER A 128 33.19 -27.02 -1.69
CA SER A 128 34.57 -26.90 -2.20
C SER A 128 35.66 -27.30 -1.19
N SER A 129 35.38 -27.34 0.11
CA SER A 129 36.40 -27.66 1.11
C SER A 129 36.69 -29.16 1.29
N SER A 130 36.05 -30.04 0.52
CA SER A 130 36.28 -31.50 0.55
C SER A 130 36.70 -32.10 -0.80
N TRP A 131 37.23 -31.30 -1.73
CA TRP A 131 37.81 -31.83 -2.98
C TRP A 131 39.35 -31.87 -2.99
N SER A 132 40.04 -31.52 -1.91
CA SER A 132 41.50 -31.68 -1.83
C SER A 132 41.96 -33.02 -1.24
N PHE A 133 41.06 -33.95 -0.89
CA PHE A 133 41.43 -35.22 -0.24
C PHE A 133 41.20 -36.49 -1.08
N VAL A 134 40.58 -36.41 -2.26
CA VAL A 134 40.14 -37.61 -3.03
C VAL A 134 40.99 -37.88 -4.29
N VAL A 135 42.13 -37.19 -4.48
CA VAL A 135 43.03 -37.41 -5.64
C VAL A 135 44.22 -38.34 -5.33
N SER A 136 44.31 -38.94 -4.14
CA SER A 136 45.44 -39.83 -3.76
C SER A 136 45.10 -41.31 -3.59
N LEU A 137 43.85 -41.74 -3.79
CA LEU A 137 43.50 -43.16 -3.77
C LEU A 137 42.79 -43.51 -5.06
N GLY A 138 43.53 -44.12 -5.98
CA GLY A 138 43.03 -44.61 -7.26
C GLY A 138 41.89 -45.61 -7.05
N LEU A 139 40.66 -45.11 -7.07
CA LEU A 139 39.45 -45.92 -7.24
C LEU A 139 38.79 -45.55 -8.57
N PRO A 140 38.60 -46.52 -9.49
CA PRO A 140 38.00 -46.27 -10.78
C PRO A 140 36.51 -45.96 -10.64
N CYS A 141 36.12 -44.89 -11.35
CA CYS A 141 34.79 -44.59 -11.90
C CYS A 141 33.85 -45.79 -11.95
N LEU A 142 32.83 -45.84 -11.09
CA LEU A 142 31.56 -46.51 -11.38
C LEU A 142 30.44 -45.80 -10.60
N LEU A 143 29.53 -45.22 -11.38
CA LEU A 143 28.11 -44.97 -11.09
C LEU A 143 27.76 -43.98 -9.98
N LEU A 144 27.50 -42.73 -10.37
CA LEU A 144 26.43 -41.96 -9.74
C LEU A 144 25.37 -41.61 -10.79
N SER A 145 24.42 -42.54 -10.92
CA SER A 145 23.14 -42.32 -11.59
C SER A 145 22.42 -41.14 -10.94
N VAL A 146 22.29 -40.05 -11.69
CA VAL A 146 21.41 -38.92 -11.37
C VAL A 146 19.96 -39.43 -11.36
N LYS A 147 19.38 -39.59 -10.17
CA LYS A 147 17.95 -39.86 -9.98
C LYS A 147 17.20 -38.54 -10.13
N LEU A 148 16.77 -38.22 -11.36
CA LEU A 148 15.79 -37.15 -11.62
C LEU A 148 14.42 -37.53 -11.00
N PRO A 149 13.70 -36.58 -10.37
CA PRO A 149 12.37 -36.82 -9.84
C PRO A 149 11.34 -36.98 -10.97
N SER A 150 10.72 -38.15 -10.99
CA SER A 150 9.63 -38.52 -11.90
C SER A 150 8.31 -37.88 -11.43
N SER A 151 7.93 -36.73 -12.00
CA SER A 151 6.52 -36.28 -12.12
C SER A 151 6.42 -34.96 -12.90
N CYS A 152 6.64 -35.01 -14.21
CA CYS A 152 6.10 -34.00 -15.15
C CYS A 152 5.50 -34.75 -16.33
N HIS A 153 4.26 -35.21 -16.14
CA HIS A 153 3.43 -35.79 -17.19
C HIS A 153 2.90 -34.65 -18.07
N LEU A 154 3.63 -34.29 -19.12
CA LEU A 154 3.12 -33.38 -20.15
C LEU A 154 2.54 -34.20 -21.32
N LEU A 155 1.21 -34.24 -21.33
CA LEU A 155 0.37 -34.49 -22.50
C LEU A 155 0.74 -33.52 -23.63
N ILE A 156 1.27 -34.01 -24.75
CA ILE A 156 1.09 -33.35 -26.04
C ILE A 156 0.82 -34.43 -27.10
N HIS A 157 -0.45 -34.57 -27.44
CA HIS A 157 -0.95 -35.23 -28.65
C HIS A 157 -0.42 -34.50 -29.90
N ARG A 158 0.18 -35.25 -30.84
CA ARG A 158 -0.34 -35.49 -32.20
C ARG A 158 0.73 -36.12 -33.08
#